data_AF-A0A7J7VCI6-F1
#
_entry.id   AF-A0A7J7VCI6-F1
#
_cell.length_a   1.000
_cell.length_b   1.000
_cell.length_c   1.000
_cell.angle_alpha   90.00
_cell.angle_beta   90.00
_cell.angle_gamma   90.00
#
_symmetry.space_group_name_H-M   'P 1'
#
loop_
_entity.id
_entity.type
_entity.pdbx_description
1 polymer ?
#
loop_
_entity_poly.entity_id
_entity_poly.type
_entity_poly.pdbx_seq_one_letter_code
_entity_poly.pdbx_strand_id
1 'polypeptide(L)'
;MSFLQDPSFFSVGMWSIGAGALGAAALALLLANTDMFLSKPQRASLEYLEEIDLKTLEKEPRTFKAKELWEKKGAVIMAVRRPGCFLCREEAADLSSLKPKLDELGVPLYAVVKEQVKTEVKDFQPYFKGEIFLDEKNLEIK
;
A
#
# COMPACT_ATOMS: atom_id res chain seq x y z
N MET A 1 -6.78 63.31 24.10
CA MET A 1 -6.39 62.32 23.07
C MET A 1 -4.92 61.99 23.28
N SER A 2 -4.61 60.94 24.03
CA SER A 2 -3.21 60.51 24.29
C SER A 2 -3.09 59.00 24.57
N PHE A 3 -4.15 58.23 24.32
CA PHE A 3 -4.22 56.78 24.59
C PHE A 3 -3.55 55.90 23.51
N LEU A 4 -2.95 56.50 22.48
CA LEU A 4 -2.38 55.78 21.32
C LEU A 4 -0.84 55.78 21.29
N GLN A 5 -0.17 56.21 22.36
CA GLN A 5 1.29 56.38 22.39
C GLN A 5 1.97 55.61 23.51
N ASP A 6 1.35 54.52 24.01
CA ASP A 6 2.00 53.63 24.97
C ASP A 6 2.91 52.62 24.22
N PRO A 7 4.25 52.64 24.46
CA PRO A 7 5.20 51.75 23.79
C PRO A 7 4.97 50.26 24.14
N SER A 8 4.23 49.98 25.21
CA SER A 8 3.81 48.64 25.63
C SER A 8 2.82 48.00 24.65
N PHE A 9 1.88 48.77 24.07
CA PHE A 9 0.93 48.26 23.07
C PHE A 9 1.64 47.87 21.76
N PHE A 10 2.60 48.69 21.32
CA PHE A 10 3.44 48.37 20.16
C PHE A 10 4.33 47.15 20.42
N SER A 11 4.85 46.99 21.63
CA SER A 11 5.61 45.81 22.06
C SER A 11 4.74 44.54 21.99
N VAL A 12 3.60 44.50 22.68
CA VAL A 12 2.72 43.30 22.74
C VAL A 12 2.19 42.91 21.35
N GLY A 13 1.87 43.88 20.49
CA GLY A 13 1.47 43.63 19.11
C GLY A 13 2.60 43.02 18.25
N MET A 14 3.82 43.53 18.38
CA MET A 14 5.00 43.01 17.66
C MET A 14 5.35 41.58 18.09
N TRP A 15 5.28 41.30 19.39
CA TRP A 15 5.50 39.95 19.94
C TRP A 15 4.43 38.95 19.49
N SER A 16 3.17 39.39 19.36
CA SER A 16 2.06 38.54 18.90
C SER A 16 2.20 38.14 17.42
N ILE A 17 2.58 39.09 16.56
CA ILE A 17 2.84 38.81 15.13
C ILE A 17 4.08 37.91 14.97
N GLY A 18 5.15 38.18 15.72
CA GLY A 18 6.36 37.35 15.71
C GLY A 18 6.10 35.92 16.16
N ALA A 19 5.37 35.73 17.27
CA ALA A 19 4.99 34.41 17.77
C ALA A 19 4.07 33.67 16.80
N GLY A 20 3.10 34.37 16.21
CA GLY A 20 2.20 33.79 15.20
C GLY A 20 2.95 33.35 13.93
N ALA A 21 3.87 34.16 13.42
CA ALA A 21 4.68 33.83 12.26
C ALA A 21 5.61 32.63 12.51
N LEU A 22 6.24 32.55 13.68
CA LEU A 22 7.06 31.41 14.07
C LEU A 22 6.23 30.12 14.18
N GLY A 23 5.03 30.20 14.77
CA GLY A 23 4.11 29.07 14.86
C GLY A 23 3.68 28.56 13.48
N ALA A 24 3.32 29.46 12.57
CA ALA A 24 2.95 29.11 11.20
C ALA A 24 4.11 28.48 10.42
N ALA A 25 5.32 29.02 10.55
CA ALA A 25 6.52 28.46 9.91
C ALA A 25 6.86 27.06 10.44
N ALA A 26 6.78 26.85 11.76
CA ALA A 26 7.01 25.54 12.36
C ALA A 26 5.97 24.50 11.89
N LEU A 27 4.69 24.88 11.82
CA LEU A 27 3.64 24.01 11.30
C LEU A 27 3.85 23.70 9.82
N ALA A 28 4.21 24.68 8.99
CA ALA A 28 4.48 24.48 7.57
C ALA A 28 5.67 23.53 7.35
N LEU A 29 6.75 23.66 8.14
CA LEU A 29 7.88 22.74 8.10
C LEU A 29 7.49 21.32 8.53
N LEU A 30 6.64 21.18 9.54
CA LEU A 30 6.17 19.86 9.98
C LEU A 30 5.28 19.20 8.92
N LEU A 31 4.35 19.97 8.33
CA LEU A 31 3.47 19.50 7.26
C LEU A 31 4.23 19.19 5.96
N ALA A 32 5.27 19.94 5.64
CA ALA A 32 6.12 19.67 4.49
C ALA A 32 6.98 18.40 4.65
N ASN A 33 7.23 17.96 5.89
CA ASN A 33 8.06 16.81 6.22
C ASN A 33 7.27 15.65 6.85
N THR A 34 5.99 15.52 6.53
CA THR A 34 5.15 14.41 7.03
C THR A 34 5.75 13.04 6.69
N ASP A 35 6.51 12.95 5.60
CA ASP A 35 7.20 11.73 5.17
C ASP A 35 8.24 11.23 6.20
N MET A 36 8.83 12.12 7.00
CA MET A 36 9.76 11.70 8.08
C MET A 36 9.08 10.93 9.21
N PHE A 37 7.77 11.10 9.37
CA PHE A 37 6.97 10.39 10.38
C PHE A 37 6.34 9.11 9.85
N LEU A 38 6.44 8.85 8.54
CA LEU A 38 5.96 7.60 7.97
C LEU A 38 6.96 6.48 8.26
N SER A 39 6.44 5.32 8.66
CA SER A 39 7.23 4.10 8.76
C SER A 39 7.91 3.85 7.41
N LYS A 40 9.23 3.68 7.42
CA LYS A 40 9.96 3.40 6.19
C LYS A 40 9.43 2.10 5.58
N PRO A 41 9.13 2.07 4.27
CA PRO A 41 8.67 0.85 3.63
C PRO A 41 9.77 -0.22 3.74
N GLN A 42 9.40 -1.40 4.23
CA GLN A 42 10.29 -2.55 4.22
C GLN A 42 10.60 -2.89 2.76
N ARG A 43 11.87 -3.16 2.44
CA ARG A 43 12.25 -3.60 1.10
C ARG A 43 11.65 -4.97 0.83
N ALA A 44 10.99 -5.13 -0.31
CA ALA A 44 10.51 -6.41 -0.81
C ALA A 44 11.69 -7.23 -1.38
N SER A 45 12.62 -7.65 -0.51
CA SER A 45 13.71 -8.55 -0.91
C SER A 45 13.15 -9.95 -1.20
N LEU A 46 13.85 -10.73 -2.03
CA LEU A 46 13.39 -12.08 -2.35
C LEU A 46 13.34 -12.96 -1.10
N GLU A 47 14.32 -12.85 -0.21
CA GLU A 47 14.37 -13.59 1.05
C GLU A 47 13.15 -13.28 1.92
N TYR A 48 12.75 -12.00 1.97
CA TYR A 48 11.55 -11.59 2.67
C TYR A 48 10.29 -12.15 2.02
N LEU A 49 10.17 -12.05 0.70
CA LEU A 49 8.99 -12.52 -0.04
C LEU A 49 8.83 -14.04 0.03
N GLU A 50 9.93 -14.80 -0.03
CA GLU A 50 9.93 -16.27 0.02
C GLU A 50 9.34 -16.82 1.32
N GLU A 51 9.54 -16.11 2.43
CA GLU A 51 9.08 -16.52 3.76
C GLU A 51 7.61 -16.18 4.06
N ILE A 52 6.92 -15.45 3.18
CA ILE A 52 5.52 -15.04 3.37
C ILE A 52 4.61 -16.27 3.34
N ASP A 53 3.65 -16.32 4.26
CA ASP A 53 2.63 -17.37 4.34
C ASP A 53 1.41 -16.98 3.50
N LEU A 54 1.14 -17.73 2.43
CA LEU A 54 -0.01 -17.53 1.55
C LEU A 54 -1.08 -18.58 1.82
N LYS A 55 -2.34 -18.21 1.59
CA LYS A 55 -3.49 -19.10 1.72
C LYS A 55 -4.27 -19.26 0.43
N THR A 56 -4.76 -20.47 0.20
CA THR A 56 -5.72 -20.75 -0.87
C THR A 56 -7.12 -20.23 -0.51
N LEU A 57 -7.90 -19.84 -1.51
CA LEU A 57 -9.27 -19.32 -1.35
C LEU A 57 -10.35 -20.43 -1.33
N GLU A 58 -9.95 -21.68 -1.20
CA GLU A 58 -10.85 -22.85 -1.24
C GLU A 58 -11.62 -23.02 0.08
N LYS A 59 -12.60 -23.95 0.09
CA LYS A 59 -13.38 -24.27 1.31
C LYS A 59 -12.50 -24.75 2.47
N GLU A 60 -11.37 -25.38 2.13
CA GLU A 60 -10.34 -25.79 3.09
C GLU A 60 -9.06 -25.00 2.79
N PRO A 61 -8.83 -23.85 3.46
CA PRO A 61 -7.69 -23.00 3.17
C PRO A 61 -6.40 -23.70 3.59
N ARG A 62 -5.54 -23.98 2.61
CA ARG A 62 -4.18 -24.48 2.85
C ARG A 62 -3.24 -23.30 2.94
N THR A 63 -2.39 -23.30 3.97
CA THR A 63 -1.30 -22.33 4.11
C THR A 63 0.00 -22.92 3.57
N PHE A 64 0.76 -22.14 2.81
CA PHE A 64 2.03 -22.54 2.20
C PHE A 64 2.94 -21.33 2.02
N LYS A 65 4.23 -21.56 1.74
CA LYS A 65 5.20 -20.46 1.60
C LYS A 65 5.16 -19.88 0.20
N ALA A 66 5.27 -18.56 0.07
CA ALA A 66 5.21 -17.89 -1.24
C ALA A 66 6.30 -18.39 -2.20
N LYS A 67 7.48 -18.77 -1.67
CA LYS A 67 8.55 -19.44 -2.42
C LYS A 67 8.05 -20.57 -3.33
N GLU A 68 7.06 -21.34 -2.88
CA GLU A 68 6.53 -22.48 -3.64
C GLU A 68 5.93 -22.06 -4.99
N LEU A 69 5.50 -20.81 -5.15
CA LEU A 69 4.98 -20.27 -6.40
C LEU A 69 6.03 -20.15 -7.50
N TRP A 70 7.31 -19.90 -7.15
CA TRP A 70 8.38 -19.66 -8.14
C TRP A 70 9.60 -20.59 -8.01
N GLU A 71 9.67 -21.45 -6.99
CA GLU A 71 10.83 -22.31 -6.77
C GLU A 71 11.06 -23.32 -7.91
N LYS A 72 9.97 -23.91 -8.45
CA LYS A 72 10.07 -24.92 -9.52
C LYS A 72 10.22 -24.30 -10.90
N LYS A 73 9.49 -23.21 -11.14
CA LYS A 73 9.45 -22.45 -12.39
C LYS A 73 9.21 -21.00 -12.04
N GLY A 74 9.91 -20.07 -12.71
CA GLY A 74 9.63 -18.64 -12.53
C GLY A 74 8.16 -18.34 -12.81
N ALA A 75 7.58 -17.37 -12.09
CA ALA A 75 6.17 -17.04 -12.14
C ALA A 75 5.96 -15.53 -12.29
N VAL A 76 4.83 -15.15 -12.90
CA VAL A 76 4.34 -13.76 -12.88
C VAL A 76 3.36 -13.63 -11.74
N ILE A 77 3.62 -12.69 -10.82
CA ILE A 77 2.82 -12.50 -9.61
C ILE A 77 2.34 -11.06 -9.56
N MET A 78 1.02 -10.88 -9.59
CA MET A 78 0.37 -9.59 -9.42
C MET A 78 0.03 -9.37 -7.94
N ALA A 79 0.62 -8.36 -7.32
CA ALA A 79 0.26 -7.96 -5.96
C ALA A 79 -0.96 -7.01 -6.00
N VAL A 80 -2.10 -7.45 -5.47
CA VAL A 80 -3.37 -6.72 -5.52
C VAL A 80 -3.70 -6.16 -4.13
N ARG A 81 -3.58 -4.84 -3.97
CA ARG A 81 -3.89 -4.18 -2.70
C ARG A 81 -5.39 -4.02 -2.45
N ARG A 82 -6.19 -3.75 -3.49
CA ARG A 82 -7.64 -3.47 -3.39
C ARG A 82 -8.40 -4.10 -4.57
N PRO A 83 -8.89 -5.34 -4.44
CA PRO A 83 -9.61 -6.01 -5.53
C PRO A 83 -10.94 -5.32 -5.91
N GLY A 84 -11.48 -4.47 -5.03
CA GLY A 84 -12.62 -3.60 -5.33
C GLY A 84 -12.34 -2.40 -6.24
N CYS A 85 -11.07 -2.04 -6.48
CA CYS A 85 -10.71 -0.87 -7.29
C CYS A 85 -10.91 -1.14 -8.80
N PHE A 86 -11.55 -0.20 -9.50
CA PHE A 86 -11.78 -0.31 -10.95
C PHE A 86 -10.46 -0.44 -11.74
N LEU A 87 -9.47 0.42 -11.45
CA LEU A 87 -8.16 0.38 -12.12
C LEU A 87 -7.46 -0.96 -11.91
N CYS A 88 -7.50 -1.51 -10.70
CA CYS A 88 -6.89 -2.82 -10.42
C CYS A 88 -7.56 -3.97 -11.19
N ARG A 89 -8.86 -3.86 -11.49
CA ARG A 89 -9.58 -4.86 -12.31
C ARG A 89 -9.23 -4.74 -13.79
N GLU A 90 -9.07 -3.52 -14.29
CA GLU A 90 -8.63 -3.26 -15.66
C GLU A 90 -7.21 -3.79 -15.89
N GLU A 91 -6.28 -3.48 -14.99
CA GLU A 91 -4.90 -4.02 -15.03
C GLU A 91 -4.88 -5.55 -14.93
N ALA A 92 -5.72 -6.14 -14.08
CA ALA A 92 -5.82 -7.60 -13.95
C ALA A 92 -6.35 -8.26 -15.22
N ALA A 93 -7.33 -7.63 -15.89
CA ALA A 93 -7.87 -8.10 -17.15
C ALA A 93 -6.83 -8.02 -18.28
N ASP A 94 -6.06 -6.93 -18.33
CA ASP A 94 -4.99 -6.75 -19.30
C ASP A 94 -3.86 -7.78 -19.10
N LEU A 95 -3.39 -7.97 -17.85
CA LEU A 95 -2.44 -9.03 -17.52
C LEU A 95 -2.98 -10.43 -17.86
N SER A 96 -4.26 -10.67 -17.61
CA SER A 96 -4.92 -11.93 -17.96
C SER A 96 -5.04 -12.17 -19.46
N SER A 97 -4.97 -11.11 -20.28
CA SER A 97 -4.91 -11.26 -21.75
C SER A 97 -3.62 -11.93 -22.21
N LEU A 98 -2.53 -11.79 -21.44
CA LEU A 98 -1.22 -12.36 -21.72
C LEU A 98 -1.10 -13.83 -21.29
N LYS A 99 -2.03 -14.34 -20.50
CA LYS A 99 -2.01 -15.72 -19.98
C LYS A 99 -1.72 -16.79 -21.05
N PRO A 100 -2.33 -16.78 -22.25
CA PRO A 100 -2.03 -17.80 -23.27
C PRO A 100 -0.55 -17.84 -23.65
N LYS A 101 0.11 -16.68 -23.78
CA LYS A 101 1.54 -16.59 -24.09
C LYS A 101 2.41 -17.05 -22.93
N LEU A 102 2.00 -16.75 -21.69
CA LEU A 102 2.69 -17.22 -20.49
C LEU A 102 2.61 -18.74 -20.36
N ASP A 103 1.43 -19.31 -20.64
CA ASP A 103 1.19 -20.76 -20.63
C ASP A 103 2.03 -21.48 -21.70
N GLU A 104 2.18 -20.91 -22.91
CA GLU A 104 3.10 -21.41 -23.96
C GLU A 104 4.57 -21.44 -23.49
N LEU A 105 4.99 -20.45 -22.71
CA LEU A 105 6.33 -20.38 -22.11
C LEU A 105 6.46 -21.22 -20.82
N GLY A 106 5.37 -21.82 -20.35
CA GLY A 106 5.32 -22.59 -19.11
C GLY A 106 5.49 -21.75 -17.84
N VAL A 107 5.21 -20.45 -17.91
CA VAL A 107 5.28 -19.49 -16.80
C VAL A 107 3.88 -19.30 -16.21
N PRO A 108 3.62 -19.69 -14.96
CA PRO A 108 2.32 -19.49 -14.34
C PRO A 108 2.06 -18.02 -13.98
N LEU A 109 0.78 -17.66 -13.92
CA LEU A 109 0.29 -16.34 -13.55
C LEU A 109 -0.54 -16.43 -12.25
N TYR A 110 -0.13 -15.67 -11.24
CA TYR A 110 -0.73 -15.66 -9.91
C TYR A 110 -1.12 -14.24 -9.49
N ALA A 111 -2.15 -14.12 -8.65
CA ALA A 111 -2.49 -12.88 -7.95
C ALA A 111 -2.43 -13.11 -6.45
N VAL A 112 -1.81 -12.19 -5.72
CA VAL A 112 -1.78 -12.20 -4.25
C VAL A 112 -2.56 -11.00 -3.75
N VAL A 113 -3.63 -11.27 -2.99
CA VAL A 113 -4.49 -10.25 -2.40
C VAL A 113 -4.14 -10.11 -0.92
N LYS A 114 -4.08 -8.87 -0.42
CA LYS A 114 -3.81 -8.62 1.01
C LYS A 114 -5.00 -8.95 1.91
N GLU A 115 -6.21 -8.60 1.51
CA GLU A 115 -7.40 -8.71 2.38
C GLU A 115 -8.60 -9.25 1.60
N GLN A 116 -9.33 -10.18 2.22
CA GLN A 116 -10.61 -10.63 1.71
C GLN A 116 -11.73 -9.80 2.34
N VAL A 117 -12.00 -8.63 1.74
CA VAL A 117 -13.09 -7.77 2.18
C VAL A 117 -14.39 -8.19 1.49
N LYS A 118 -15.37 -8.69 2.26
CA LYS A 118 -16.72 -9.04 1.78
C LYS A 118 -16.70 -9.93 0.52
N THR A 119 -17.17 -9.41 -0.61
CA THR A 119 -17.24 -10.09 -1.91
C THR A 119 -16.15 -9.63 -2.88
N GLU A 120 -15.26 -8.71 -2.49
CA GLU A 120 -14.34 -8.07 -3.45
C GLU A 120 -13.46 -9.07 -4.21
N VAL A 121 -13.01 -10.13 -3.54
CA VAL A 121 -12.22 -11.20 -4.17
C VAL A 121 -13.05 -11.99 -5.17
N LYS A 122 -14.32 -12.28 -4.86
CA LYS A 122 -15.25 -12.95 -5.79
C LYS A 122 -15.57 -12.07 -6.98
N ASP A 123 -15.72 -10.77 -6.75
CA ASP A 123 -15.98 -9.78 -7.81
C ASP A 123 -14.74 -9.53 -8.68
N PHE A 124 -13.54 -9.83 -8.18
CA PHE A 124 -12.28 -9.74 -8.91
C PHE A 124 -11.97 -10.97 -9.75
N GLN A 125 -12.40 -12.17 -9.32
CA GLN A 125 -12.18 -13.44 -10.03
C GLN A 125 -12.50 -13.41 -11.54
N PRO A 126 -13.61 -12.79 -12.01
CA PRO A 126 -13.91 -12.75 -13.45
C PRO A 126 -12.87 -11.98 -14.29
N TYR A 127 -12.13 -11.06 -13.68
CA TYR A 127 -11.13 -10.23 -14.36
C TYR A 127 -9.75 -10.87 -14.37
N PHE A 128 -9.51 -11.90 -13.54
CA PHE A 128 -8.21 -12.54 -13.42
C PHE A 128 -8.26 -14.02 -13.79
N LYS A 129 -7.56 -14.41 -14.85
CA LYS A 129 -7.55 -15.81 -15.34
C LYS A 129 -6.53 -16.72 -14.64
N GLY A 130 -5.71 -16.18 -13.75
CA GLY A 130 -4.73 -16.93 -12.95
C GLY A 130 -5.28 -17.40 -11.61
N GLU A 131 -4.45 -18.08 -10.82
CA GLU A 131 -4.82 -18.48 -9.46
C GLU A 131 -4.64 -17.31 -8.49
N ILE A 132 -5.53 -17.20 -7.50
CA ILE A 132 -5.55 -16.10 -6.53
C ILE A 132 -5.29 -16.67 -5.14
N PHE A 133 -4.32 -16.06 -4.45
CA PHE A 133 -3.94 -16.39 -3.09
C PHE A 133 -4.15 -15.20 -2.15
N LEU A 134 -4.31 -15.48 -0.87
CA LEU A 134 -4.51 -14.50 0.19
C LEU A 134 -3.27 -14.43 1.07
N ASP A 135 -2.72 -13.23 1.24
CA ASP A 135 -1.73 -12.93 2.27
C ASP A 135 -2.46 -12.35 3.49
N GLU A 136 -2.85 -13.23 4.41
CA GLU A 136 -3.58 -12.81 5.63
C GLU A 136 -2.72 -12.05 6.63
N LYS A 137 -1.39 -12.01 6.45
CA LYS A 137 -0.51 -11.49 7.49
C LYS A 137 -0.71 -9.98 7.61
N ASN A 138 -1.41 -9.57 8.67
CA ASN A 138 -1.31 -8.20 9.14
C ASN A 138 0.14 -7.98 9.56
N LEU A 139 0.86 -7.21 8.75
CA LEU A 139 2.11 -6.60 9.18
C LEU A 139 1.81 -5.83 10.46
N GLU A 140 2.08 -6.44 11.60
CA GLU A 140 2.29 -5.70 12.84
C GLU A 140 3.40 -4.70 12.51
N ILE A 141 3.00 -3.44 12.38
CA ILE A 141 3.95 -2.33 12.36
C ILE A 141 4.55 -2.33 13.77
N LYS A 142 5.66 -3.04 13.94
CA LYS A 142 6.52 -2.89 15.12
C LYS A 142 7.27 -1.58 15.07
#